data_AF-A0A846D9H9-F1
#
_entry.id   AF-A0A846D9H9-F1
#
_cell.length_a   1.000
_cell.length_b   1.000
_cell.length_c   1.000
_cell.angle_alpha   90.00
_cell.angle_beta   90.00
_cell.angle_gamma   90.00
#
_symmetry.space_group_name_H-M   'P 1'
#
loop_
_entity.id
_entity.type
_entity.pdbx_description
1 polymer ?
#
loop_
_entity_poly.entity_id
_entity_poly.type
_entity_poly.pdbx_seq_one_letter_code
_entity_poly.pdbx_strand_id
1 'polypeptide(L)' 'KKAFSYATNGAKPSTIESFMIDERKVTLDLMVMYTIQRLNSQKWLSRN' A
#
# COMPACT_ATOMS: atom_id res chain seq x y z
N LYS A 1 -5.91 13.13 4.98
CA LYS A 1 -6.02 11.68 5.31
C LYS A 1 -5.33 10.90 4.20
N LYS A 2 -4.39 10.01 4.52
CA LYS A 2 -3.69 9.18 3.54
C LYS A 2 -4.42 7.83 3.47
N ALA A 3 -4.72 7.39 2.26
CA ALA A 3 -5.47 6.17 2.04
C ALA A 3 -4.77 5.31 0.99
N PHE A 4 -4.83 4.00 1.16
CA PHE A 4 -4.30 3.02 0.24
C PHE A 4 -5.45 2.19 -0.32
N SER A 5 -5.42 1.96 -1.63
CA SER A 5 -6.43 1.17 -2.31
C SER A 5 -5.77 0.48 -3.50
N TYR A 6 -6.12 -0.78 -3.72
CA TYR A 6 -5.56 -1.60 -4.79
C TYR A 6 -6.67 -2.45 -5.41
N ALA A 7 -6.51 -2.79 -6.68
CA ALA A 7 -7.39 -3.71 -7.39
C ALA A 7 -6.58 -4.61 -8.32
N THR A 8 -7.08 -5.81 -8.55
CA THR A 8 -6.54 -6.74 -9.54
C THR A 8 -7.30 -6.61 -10.86
N ASN A 9 -6.63 -6.86 -11.99
CA ASN A 9 -7.25 -7.01 -13.32
C ASN A 9 -8.15 -5.86 -13.77
N GLY A 10 -7.83 -4.62 -13.38
CA GLY A 10 -8.60 -3.43 -13.78
C GLY A 10 -9.98 -3.31 -13.12
N ALA A 11 -10.27 -4.12 -12.09
CA ALA A 11 -11.50 -4.02 -11.33
C ALA A 11 -11.55 -2.70 -10.53
N LYS A 12 -12.77 -2.25 -10.18
CA LYS A 12 -12.91 -1.11 -9.26
C LYS A 12 -12.45 -1.56 -7.87
N PRO A 13 -11.48 -0.85 -7.25
CA PRO A 13 -11.08 -1.17 -5.90
C PRO A 13 -12.23 -0.85 -4.94
N SER A 14 -12.63 -1.83 -4.14
CA SER A 14 -13.73 -1.72 -3.19
C SER A 14 -13.27 -1.39 -1.77
N THR A 15 -12.00 -1.64 -1.45
CA THR A 15 -11.43 -1.45 -0.11
C THR A 15 -10.53 -0.23 -0.08
N ILE A 16 -10.81 0.68 0.87
CA ILE A 16 -9.96 1.83 1.18
C ILE A 16 -9.37 1.58 2.57
N GLU A 17 -8.06 1.42 2.62
CA GLU A 17 -7.31 1.18 3.85
C GLU A 17 -6.61 2.45 4.33
N SER A 18 -6.36 2.51 5.63
CA SER A 18 -5.50 3.51 6.23
C SER A 18 -4.03 3.34 5.81
N PHE A 19 -3.37 4.43 5.40
CA PHE A 19 -1.97 4.42 4.98
C PHE A 19 -1.11 5.34 5.86
N MET A 20 -0.05 4.81 6.47
CA MET A 20 0.91 5.57 7.28
C MET A 20 0.23 6.51 8.30
N ILE A 21 -0.71 5.98 9.09
CA ILE A 21 -1.49 6.74 10.08
C ILE A 21 -0.68 7.10 11.32
N ASP A 22 0.28 6.25 11.68
CA ASP A 22 1.13 6.44 12.86
C ASP A 22 2.35 7.33 12.56
N GLU A 23 2.62 7.57 11.27
CA GLU A 23 3.80 8.30 10.82
C GLU A 23 3.60 9.81 10.87
N ARG A 24 4.28 10.46 11.82
CA ARG A 24 4.28 11.93 12.00
C ARG A 24 5.04 12.66 10.89
N LYS A 25 6.14 12.07 10.38
CA LYS A 25 6.94 12.63 9.27
C LYS A 25 6.93 11.65 8.10
N VAL A 26 6.62 12.15 6.91
CA VAL A 26 6.64 11.36 5.68
C VAL A 26 7.86 11.73 4.87
N THR A 27 8.74 10.75 4.65
CA THR A 27 9.82 10.86 3.67
C THR A 27 9.50 10.00 2.46
N LEU A 28 10.10 10.31 1.31
CA LEU A 28 9.89 9.55 0.08
C LEU A 28 10.28 8.07 0.26
N ASP A 29 11.42 7.84 0.90
CA ASP A 29 11.93 6.50 1.21
C ASP A 29 10.93 5.69 2.05
N LEU A 30 10.35 6.32 3.07
CA LEU A 30 9.34 5.68 3.93
C LEU A 30 8.06 5.35 3.14
N MET A 31 7.62 6.23 2.24
CA MET A 31 6.46 5.92 1.37
C MET A 31 6.74 4.70 0.49
N VAL A 32 7.92 4.65 -0.13
CA VAL A 32 8.33 3.52 -0.98
C VAL A 32 8.37 2.22 -0.18
N MET A 33 8.97 2.23 1.01
CA MET A 33 9.04 1.07 1.90
C MET A 33 7.65 0.52 2.23
N TYR A 34 6.73 1.38 2.70
CA TYR A 34 5.37 0.96 3.06
C TYR A 34 4.57 0.46 1.86
N THR A 35 4.76 1.07 0.67
CA THR A 35 4.11 0.61 -0.56
C THR A 35 4.61 -0.78 -0.96
N ILE A 36 5.92 -1.01 -0.96
CA ILE A 36 6.49 -2.33 -1.29
C ILE A 36 6.00 -3.39 -0.30
N GLN A 37 5.97 -3.07 0.99
CA GLN A 37 5.46 -4.00 2.01
C GLN A 37 4.01 -4.42 1.72
N ARG A 38 3.12 -3.49 1.35
CA ARG A 38 1.72 -3.81 1.03
C ARG A 38 1.59 -4.65 -0.24
N LEU A 39 2.39 -4.36 -1.26
CA LEU A 39 2.42 -5.15 -2.50
C LEU A 39 2.92 -6.58 -2.25
N ASN A 40 3.90 -6.75 -1.37
CA ASN A 40 4.38 -8.06 -0.93
C ASN A 40 3.32 -8.83 -0.14
N SER A 41 2.55 -8.16 0.73
CA SER A 41 1.42 -8.80 1.43
C SER A 41 0.34 -9.32 0.47
N GLN A 42 0.15 -8.69 -0.69
CA GLN A 42 -0.74 -9.15 -1.75
C GLN A 42 -0.14 -10.27 -2.62
N LYS A 43 1.11 -10.68 -2.35
CA LYS A 43 1.87 -11.68 -3.13
C LYS A 43 2.01 -11.31 -4.60
N TRP A 44 2.07 -10.00 -4.90
CA TRP A 44 2.19 -9.51 -6.28
C TRP A 44 3.62 -9.54 -6.80
N LEU A 45 4.61 -9.43 -5.92
CA LEU A 45 6.02 -9.29 -6.30
C LEU A 45 6.81 -10.60 -6.19
N SER A 46 6.37 -11.54 -5.34
CA SER A 46 6.98 -12.85 -5.20
C SER A 46 5.97 -13.86 -4.67
N ARG A 47 6.16 -15.12 -5.06
CA ARG A 47 5.47 -16.26 -4.46
C ARG A 47 6.32 -16.71 -3.27
N ASN A 48 5.82 -16.48 -2.05
CA ASN A 48 6.46 -16.96 -0.81
C ASN A 48 6.68 -18.46 -0.84
#